data_AF-A0A162J5L1-F1
#
_entry.id   AF-A0A162J5L1-F1
#
_cell.length_a   1.000
_cell.length_b   1.000
_cell.length_c   1.000
_cell.angle_alpha   90.00
_cell.angle_beta   90.00
_cell.angle_gamma   90.00
#
_symmetry.space_group_name_H-M   'P 1'
#
loop_
_entity.id
_entity.type
_entity.pdbx_description
1 polymer ?
#
loop_
_entity_poly.entity_id
_entity_poly.type
_entity_poly.pdbx_seq_one_letter_code
_entity_poly.pdbx_strand_id
1 'polypeptide(L)'
;MDQSAASVQANISALFEQQLGADTYHDLINSPSISKYLEAGKKLPWGLVSPHVQDLAKVQLTAEQKEQYTRGIIDTMCDQTQDMMKETSKTLDDLYWDSVWAILNGFEHFEGRQPQETILRALSLRNTAVFLNSVILAHTMMKYCADFDGRVVPLCADENVPIPKRVAVIEELEREALILEAACALKDYQFGEINTTFQTMLLGPSSTLTKTSTRSFTPDTAVQNLLPDVDFRTWVLTYATSLPGPLSDSVKIGGLLAVGTLECKTASLVISAAAQSQCQKPVSLQGRPIDIPERIADVERYTTVHRKYWRFTADDAKEIASWLREGADMARWPEYMCKAINEGKKLYFIMAAWFSLYIDRTATEHPDILRLEAEDSGFPSFEKLRAAGLFSHAKPSSE
;
A
#
# COMPACT_ATOMS: atom_id res chain seq x y z
N MET A 1 35.35 -9.66 13.39
CA MET A 1 35.15 -11.10 13.60
C MET A 1 33.84 -11.42 12.93
N ASP A 2 33.87 -12.12 11.79
CA ASP A 2 32.64 -12.53 11.10
C ASP A 2 31.92 -13.58 11.95
N GLN A 3 30.79 -13.20 12.55
CA GLN A 3 29.85 -14.20 13.05
C GLN A 3 29.22 -14.88 11.83
N SER A 4 29.16 -16.20 11.82
CA SER A 4 28.48 -16.92 10.73
C SER A 4 26.98 -16.60 10.77
N ALA A 5 26.33 -16.55 9.60
CA ALA A 5 24.88 -16.28 9.49
C ALA A 5 24.03 -17.23 10.37
N ALA A 6 24.47 -18.48 10.54
CA ALA A 6 23.85 -19.45 11.43
C ALA A 6 23.91 -19.04 12.91
N SER A 7 25.00 -18.40 13.34
CA SER A 7 25.14 -17.88 14.71
C SER A 7 24.21 -16.72 14.98
N VAL A 8 24.03 -15.81 14.02
CA VAL A 8 23.11 -14.67 14.15
C VAL A 8 21.65 -15.16 14.21
N GLN A 9 21.31 -16.11 13.34
CA GLN A 9 20.00 -16.75 13.29
C GLN A 9 19.65 -17.48 14.61
N ALA A 10 20.61 -18.17 15.21
CA ALA A 10 20.42 -18.83 16.50
C ALA A 10 20.19 -17.82 17.63
N ASN A 11 20.95 -16.71 17.64
CA ASN A 11 20.83 -15.66 18.65
C ASN A 11 19.44 -15.02 18.66
N ILE A 12 18.92 -14.65 17.48
CA ILE A 12 17.58 -14.04 17.41
C ILE A 12 16.47 -15.04 17.73
N SER A 13 16.66 -16.32 17.37
CA SER A 13 15.70 -17.39 17.71
C SER A 13 15.62 -17.59 19.22
N ALA A 14 16.78 -17.61 19.91
CA ALA A 14 16.84 -17.69 21.36
C ALA A 14 16.21 -16.47 22.05
N LEU A 15 16.40 -15.27 21.49
CA LEU A 15 15.72 -14.06 21.95
C LEU A 15 14.19 -14.22 21.86
N PHE A 16 13.67 -14.69 20.72
CA PHE A 16 12.24 -14.89 20.55
C PHE A 16 11.68 -15.94 21.50
N GLU A 17 12.39 -17.05 21.69
CA GLU A 17 12.02 -18.08 22.66
C GLU A 17 11.96 -17.53 24.08
N GLN A 18 12.95 -16.71 24.47
CA GLN A 18 12.99 -16.06 25.78
C GLN A 18 11.82 -15.08 25.98
N GLN A 19 11.52 -14.25 24.99
CA GLN A 19 10.50 -13.19 25.12
C GLN A 19 9.06 -13.74 25.03
N LEU A 20 8.84 -14.76 24.21
CA LEU A 20 7.51 -15.35 24.00
C LEU A 20 7.20 -16.50 24.96
N GLY A 21 8.25 -17.08 25.57
CA GLY A 21 8.19 -18.34 26.29
C GLY A 21 8.34 -19.54 25.33
N ALA A 22 9.07 -20.56 25.77
CA ALA A 22 9.42 -21.73 24.94
C ALA A 22 8.20 -22.42 24.33
N ASP A 23 7.14 -22.64 25.11
CA ASP A 23 5.92 -23.29 24.63
C ASP A 23 5.24 -22.48 23.51
N THR A 24 5.11 -21.17 23.69
CA THR A 24 4.52 -20.26 22.68
C THR A 24 5.39 -20.23 21.42
N TYR A 25 6.71 -20.12 21.58
CA TYR A 25 7.63 -20.08 20.45
C TYR A 25 7.60 -21.39 19.66
N HIS A 26 7.65 -22.54 20.34
CA HIS A 26 7.57 -23.83 19.67
C HIS A 26 6.21 -24.06 18.99
N ASP A 27 5.10 -23.63 19.58
CA ASP A 27 3.79 -23.65 18.91
C ASP A 27 3.78 -22.78 17.64
N LEU A 28 4.37 -21.59 17.68
CA LEU A 28 4.51 -20.72 16.51
C LEU A 28 5.33 -21.35 15.39
N ILE A 29 6.40 -22.06 15.73
CA ILE A 29 7.26 -22.72 14.74
C ILE A 29 6.60 -23.98 14.17
N ASN A 30 5.89 -24.76 15.00
CA ASN A 30 5.30 -26.05 14.61
C ASN A 30 3.90 -25.94 14.02
N SER A 31 3.14 -24.91 14.37
CA SER A 31 1.76 -24.69 13.93
C SER A 31 1.54 -23.21 13.56
N PRO A 32 2.22 -22.73 12.50
CA PRO A 32 2.23 -21.32 12.13
C PRO A 32 0.87 -20.85 11.60
N SER A 33 0.48 -19.64 11.98
CA SER A 33 -0.59 -18.89 11.32
C SER A 33 -0.27 -17.40 11.38
N ILE A 34 -0.79 -16.63 10.42
CA ILE A 34 -0.57 -15.17 10.37
C ILE A 34 -1.02 -14.51 11.68
N SER A 35 -2.22 -14.84 12.15
CA SER A 35 -2.77 -14.30 13.40
C SER A 35 -1.87 -14.58 14.62
N LYS A 36 -1.37 -15.81 14.78
CA LYS A 36 -0.47 -16.14 15.88
C LYS A 36 0.83 -15.32 15.83
N TYR A 37 1.39 -15.12 14.63
CA TYR A 37 2.60 -14.33 14.45
C TYR A 37 2.36 -12.85 14.76
N LEU A 38 1.24 -12.27 14.28
CA LEU A 38 0.85 -10.89 14.57
C LEU A 38 0.66 -10.65 16.08
N GLU A 39 0.03 -11.58 16.80
CA GLU A 39 -0.12 -11.50 18.26
C GLU A 39 1.23 -11.67 18.98
N ALA A 40 2.12 -12.51 18.46
CA ALA A 40 3.46 -12.67 19.03
C ALA A 40 4.27 -11.36 18.93
N GLY A 41 4.19 -10.64 17.80
CA GLY A 41 4.88 -9.37 17.63
C GLY A 41 4.51 -8.30 18.66
N LYS A 42 3.28 -8.32 19.19
CA LYS A 42 2.85 -7.40 20.27
C LYS A 42 3.67 -7.55 21.55
N LYS A 43 4.28 -8.73 21.74
CA LYS A 43 5.14 -9.06 22.88
C LYS A 43 6.63 -8.91 22.57
N LEU A 44 6.99 -8.43 21.37
CA LEU A 44 8.36 -8.28 20.90
C LEU A 44 8.70 -6.79 20.69
N PRO A 45 9.17 -6.08 21.72
CA PRO A 45 9.57 -4.67 21.57
C PRO A 45 10.68 -4.52 20.53
N TRP A 46 10.48 -3.60 19.58
CA TRP A 46 11.47 -3.36 18.51
C TRP A 46 12.86 -2.99 19.03
N GLY A 47 12.94 -2.29 20.17
CA GLY A 47 14.23 -1.97 20.83
C GLY A 47 15.05 -3.21 21.22
N LEU A 48 14.40 -4.34 21.49
CA LEU A 48 15.07 -5.62 21.78
C LEU A 48 15.39 -6.39 20.51
N VAL A 49 14.55 -6.29 19.48
CA VAL A 49 14.70 -7.04 18.22
C VAL A 49 15.75 -6.40 17.29
N SER A 50 15.70 -5.07 17.14
CA SER A 50 16.50 -4.32 16.17
C SER A 50 18.02 -4.55 16.22
N PRO A 51 18.68 -4.73 17.40
CA PRO A 51 20.12 -4.98 17.43
C PRO A 51 20.51 -6.31 16.76
N HIS A 52 19.60 -7.29 16.74
CA HIS A 52 19.86 -8.59 16.14
C HIS A 52 19.51 -8.66 14.65
N VAL A 53 18.69 -7.72 14.15
CA VAL A 53 18.24 -7.71 12.75
C VAL A 53 19.28 -7.11 11.82
N GLN A 54 20.11 -6.18 12.30
CA GLN A 54 21.15 -5.53 11.47
C GLN A 54 22.14 -6.52 10.86
N ASP A 55 22.40 -7.62 11.58
CA ASP A 55 23.34 -8.66 11.18
C ASP A 55 22.65 -9.83 10.46
N LEU A 56 21.32 -9.82 10.32
CA LEU A 56 20.61 -10.87 9.59
C LEU A 56 20.85 -10.72 8.08
N ALA A 57 21.17 -11.85 7.45
CA ALA A 57 21.23 -11.92 6.01
C ALA A 57 19.82 -11.78 5.40
N LYS A 58 19.76 -11.20 4.21
CA LYS A 58 18.54 -11.20 3.37
C LYS A 58 18.12 -12.66 3.12
N VAL A 59 16.83 -12.95 3.29
CA VAL A 59 16.27 -14.29 3.07
C VAL A 59 16.56 -14.74 1.64
N GLN A 60 17.25 -15.88 1.50
CA GLN A 60 17.57 -16.47 0.20
C GLN A 60 16.60 -17.60 -0.13
N LEU A 61 15.85 -17.43 -1.22
CA LEU A 61 14.87 -18.42 -1.69
C LEU A 61 15.34 -19.08 -2.99
N THR A 62 15.22 -20.40 -3.05
CA THR A 62 15.29 -21.17 -4.30
C THR A 62 14.12 -20.83 -5.22
N ALA A 63 14.17 -21.24 -6.50
CA ALA A 63 13.09 -20.98 -7.45
C ALA A 63 11.73 -21.53 -6.99
N GLU A 64 11.71 -22.76 -6.47
CA GLU A 64 10.50 -23.39 -5.91
C GLU A 64 9.98 -22.62 -4.69
N GLN A 65 10.87 -22.20 -3.79
CA GLN A 65 10.48 -21.42 -2.62
C GLN A 65 9.97 -20.01 -3.00
N LYS A 66 10.49 -19.40 -4.07
CA LYS A 66 9.94 -18.14 -4.60
C LYS A 66 8.51 -18.33 -5.11
N GLU A 67 8.23 -19.45 -5.78
CA GLU A 67 6.86 -19.79 -6.20
C GLU A 67 5.93 -20.00 -5.00
N GLN A 68 6.38 -20.74 -3.98
CA GLN A 68 5.65 -20.94 -2.73
C GLN A 68 5.39 -19.61 -1.99
N TYR A 69 6.39 -18.74 -1.94
CA TYR A 69 6.27 -17.40 -1.35
C TYR A 69 5.21 -16.55 -2.06
N THR A 70 5.26 -16.50 -3.40
CA THR A 70 4.26 -15.79 -4.21
C THR A 70 2.87 -16.39 -4.03
N ARG A 71 2.73 -17.72 -4.01
CA ARG A 71 1.44 -18.39 -3.75
C ARG A 71 0.90 -18.05 -2.37
N GLY A 72 1.73 -18.10 -1.33
CA GLY A 72 1.34 -17.74 0.03
C GLY A 72 0.87 -16.29 0.16
N ILE A 73 1.50 -15.36 -0.56
CA ILE A 73 1.04 -13.97 -0.66
C ILE A 73 -0.35 -13.89 -1.32
N ILE A 74 -0.55 -14.58 -2.45
CA ILE A 74 -1.85 -14.62 -3.16
C ILE A 74 -2.94 -15.18 -2.25
N ASP A 75 -2.68 -16.33 -1.62
CA ASP A 75 -3.62 -16.99 -0.71
C ASP A 75 -4.00 -16.07 0.44
N THR A 76 -3.00 -15.44 1.07
CA THR A 76 -3.23 -14.48 2.15
C THR A 76 -4.08 -13.32 1.69
N MET A 77 -3.76 -12.76 0.52
CA MET A 77 -4.48 -11.62 -0.05
C MET A 77 -5.95 -11.95 -0.31
N CYS A 78 -6.24 -13.16 -0.80
CA CYS A 78 -7.60 -13.63 -1.10
C CYS A 78 -8.40 -14.06 0.12
N ASP A 79 -7.78 -14.67 1.12
CA ASP A 79 -8.50 -15.40 2.16
C ASP A 79 -8.72 -14.59 3.46
N GLN A 80 -7.88 -13.58 3.76
CA GLN A 80 -7.81 -13.00 5.12
C GLN A 80 -7.60 -11.47 5.21
N THR A 81 -8.17 -10.66 4.31
CA THR A 81 -7.76 -9.25 4.21
C THR A 81 -8.79 -8.18 4.50
N GLN A 82 -10.09 -8.48 4.67
CA GLN A 82 -11.08 -7.39 4.77
C GLN A 82 -10.82 -6.44 5.95
N ASP A 83 -10.53 -6.97 7.14
CA ASP A 83 -10.21 -6.12 8.30
C ASP A 83 -8.82 -5.47 8.18
N MET A 84 -7.85 -6.18 7.60
CA MET A 84 -6.52 -5.63 7.35
C MET A 84 -6.52 -4.50 6.30
N MET A 85 -7.39 -4.59 5.30
CA MET A 85 -7.62 -3.54 4.31
C MET A 85 -8.25 -2.31 4.96
N LYS A 86 -9.18 -2.48 5.91
CA LYS A 86 -9.75 -1.36 6.68
C LYS A 86 -8.68 -0.67 7.52
N GLU A 87 -7.83 -1.42 8.21
CA GLU A 87 -6.73 -0.87 9.01
C GLU A 87 -5.64 -0.23 8.14
N THR A 88 -5.37 -0.79 6.96
CA THR A 88 -4.43 -0.21 5.99
C THR A 88 -4.99 1.09 5.42
N SER A 89 -6.30 1.15 5.11
CA SER A 89 -6.98 2.39 4.73
C SER A 89 -6.88 3.44 5.85
N LYS A 90 -6.96 3.05 7.13
CA LYS A 90 -6.69 3.94 8.26
C LYS A 90 -5.28 4.52 8.24
N THR A 91 -4.30 3.65 8.02
CA THR A 91 -2.89 4.05 7.99
C THR A 91 -2.64 5.12 6.93
N LEU A 92 -3.34 5.05 5.78
CA LEU A 92 -3.23 6.08 4.74
C LEU A 92 -3.89 7.40 5.13
N ASP A 93 -5.03 7.36 5.80
CA ASP A 93 -5.68 8.57 6.31
C ASP A 93 -4.83 9.26 7.38
N ASP A 94 -4.27 8.47 8.31
CA ASP A 94 -3.35 8.97 9.33
C ASP A 94 -2.14 9.67 8.67
N LEU A 95 -1.59 9.11 7.58
CA LEU A 95 -0.51 9.74 6.81
C LEU A 95 -0.94 11.05 6.15
N TYR A 96 -2.16 11.13 5.62
CA TYR A 96 -2.70 12.37 5.08
C TYR A 96 -2.77 13.44 6.16
N TRP A 97 -3.32 13.12 7.33
CA TRP A 97 -3.40 14.07 8.44
C TRP A 97 -2.04 14.48 8.97
N ASP A 98 -1.09 13.55 9.11
CA ASP A 98 0.30 13.87 9.46
C ASP A 98 0.89 14.91 8.49
N SER A 99 0.61 14.77 7.19
CA SER A 99 1.05 15.73 6.17
C SER A 99 0.37 17.09 6.30
N VAL A 100 -0.94 17.13 6.54
CA VAL A 100 -1.71 18.36 6.73
C VAL A 100 -1.20 19.09 7.96
N TRP A 101 -1.03 18.38 9.08
CA TRP A 101 -0.47 18.94 10.31
C TRP A 101 0.96 19.43 10.13
N ALA A 102 1.80 18.71 9.38
CA ALA A 102 3.14 19.18 9.06
C ALA A 102 3.14 20.50 8.26
N ILE A 103 2.25 20.63 7.28
CA ILE A 103 2.08 21.86 6.50
C ILE A 103 1.54 23.01 7.37
N LEU A 104 0.55 22.74 8.23
CA LEU A 104 -0.01 23.73 9.16
C LEU A 104 1.02 24.22 10.19
N ASN A 105 1.78 23.31 10.79
CA ASN A 105 2.86 23.67 11.70
C ASN A 105 3.94 24.52 10.99
N GLY A 106 4.23 24.20 9.72
CA GLY A 106 5.11 25.03 8.90
C GLY A 106 4.55 26.44 8.71
N PHE A 107 3.25 26.57 8.46
CA PHE A 107 2.58 27.85 8.35
C PHE A 107 2.72 28.70 9.63
N GLU A 108 2.46 28.11 10.80
CA GLU A 108 2.64 28.78 12.09
C GLU A 108 4.10 29.21 12.32
N HIS A 109 5.07 28.38 11.93
CA HIS A 109 6.49 28.71 12.06
C HIS A 109 6.92 29.93 11.22
N PHE A 110 6.33 30.11 10.05
CA PHE A 110 6.64 31.19 9.11
C PHE A 110 5.60 32.32 9.12
N GLU A 111 4.76 32.41 10.15
CA GLU A 111 3.75 33.45 10.24
C GLU A 111 4.37 34.86 10.10
N GLY A 112 3.84 35.67 9.18
CA GLY A 112 4.35 37.01 8.88
C GLY A 112 5.65 37.04 8.06
N ARG A 113 6.20 35.89 7.64
CA ARG A 113 7.43 35.80 6.82
C ARG A 113 7.09 35.53 5.36
N GLN A 114 7.35 36.51 4.51
CA GLN A 114 7.13 36.42 3.07
C GLN A 114 8.43 36.09 2.31
N PRO A 115 8.37 35.26 1.24
CA PRO A 115 7.17 34.68 0.63
C PRO A 115 6.69 33.35 1.27
N GLN A 116 7.33 32.89 2.34
CA GLN A 116 7.17 31.54 2.88
C GLN A 116 5.74 31.22 3.31
N GLU A 117 5.12 32.15 4.04
CA GLU A 117 3.75 32.02 4.50
C GLU A 117 2.78 31.80 3.32
N THR A 118 2.89 32.61 2.27
CA THR A 118 2.03 32.54 1.09
C THR A 118 2.18 31.19 0.37
N ILE A 119 3.43 30.70 0.25
CA ILE A 119 3.69 29.43 -0.43
C ILE A 119 3.12 28.25 0.37
N LEU A 120 3.26 28.25 1.71
CA LEU A 120 2.72 27.18 2.55
C LEU A 120 1.18 27.16 2.58
N ARG A 121 0.54 28.34 2.55
CA ARG A 121 -0.93 28.42 2.38
C ARG A 121 -1.37 27.84 1.04
N ALA A 122 -0.69 28.20 -0.05
CA ALA A 122 -0.96 27.64 -1.38
C ALA A 122 -0.72 26.12 -1.44
N LEU A 123 0.34 25.65 -0.78
CA LEU A 123 0.67 24.23 -0.69
C LEU A 123 -0.39 23.44 0.07
N SER A 124 -0.93 23.98 1.16
CA SER A 124 -2.03 23.36 1.93
C SER A 124 -3.26 23.16 1.04
N LEU A 125 -3.70 24.21 0.33
CA LEU A 125 -4.83 24.12 -0.61
C LEU A 125 -4.57 23.11 -1.73
N ARG A 126 -3.35 23.13 -2.31
CA ARG A 126 -2.95 22.18 -3.36
C ARG A 126 -2.93 20.75 -2.84
N ASN A 127 -2.44 20.49 -1.63
CA ASN A 127 -2.41 19.16 -1.03
C ASN A 127 -3.82 18.59 -0.90
N THR A 128 -4.75 19.37 -0.34
CA THR A 128 -6.17 18.98 -0.22
C THR A 128 -6.78 18.71 -1.58
N ALA A 129 -6.58 19.59 -2.58
CA ALA A 129 -7.12 19.38 -3.92
C ALA A 129 -6.54 18.13 -4.61
N VAL A 130 -5.24 17.86 -4.44
CA VAL A 130 -4.59 16.68 -5.02
C VAL A 130 -5.16 15.40 -4.41
N PHE A 131 -5.38 15.39 -3.09
CA PHE A 131 -6.01 14.30 -2.33
C PHE A 131 -7.46 14.04 -2.75
N LEU A 132 -8.31 15.07 -2.86
CA LEU A 132 -9.70 14.87 -3.31
C LEU A 132 -9.78 14.30 -4.73
N ASN A 133 -9.00 14.88 -5.64
CA ASN A 133 -8.91 14.38 -6.99
C ASN A 133 -8.33 12.94 -7.05
N SER A 134 -7.57 12.51 -6.04
CA SER A 134 -7.09 11.13 -5.97
C SER A 134 -8.20 10.16 -5.55
N VAL A 135 -9.19 10.60 -4.79
CA VAL A 135 -10.40 9.81 -4.45
C VAL A 135 -11.29 9.60 -5.69
N ILE A 136 -11.41 10.61 -6.55
CA ILE A 136 -12.12 10.48 -7.83
C ILE A 136 -11.44 9.43 -8.73
N LEU A 137 -10.11 9.47 -8.82
CA LEU A 137 -9.35 8.49 -9.58
C LEU A 137 -9.49 7.08 -8.98
N ALA A 138 -9.41 6.95 -7.65
CA ALA A 138 -9.64 5.69 -6.94
C ALA A 138 -11.01 5.08 -7.26
N HIS A 139 -12.05 5.90 -7.40
CA HIS A 139 -13.38 5.42 -7.78
C HIS A 139 -13.45 4.89 -9.22
N THR A 140 -12.80 5.56 -10.17
CA THR A 140 -12.72 5.05 -11.56
C THR A 140 -11.94 3.74 -11.60
N MET A 141 -10.83 3.67 -10.85
CA MET A 141 -10.03 2.47 -10.70
C MET A 141 -10.79 1.30 -10.07
N MET A 142 -11.55 1.55 -9.01
CA MET A 142 -12.41 0.56 -8.37
C MET A 142 -13.31 -0.13 -9.39
N LYS A 143 -13.96 0.66 -10.25
CA LYS A 143 -14.85 0.16 -11.31
C LYS A 143 -14.08 -0.66 -12.33
N TYR A 144 -12.96 -0.13 -12.82
CA TYR A 144 -12.10 -0.83 -13.77
C TYR A 144 -11.65 -2.19 -13.23
N CYS A 145 -11.16 -2.24 -11.99
CA CYS A 145 -10.71 -3.48 -11.35
C CYS A 145 -11.86 -4.48 -11.12
N ALA A 146 -13.03 -4.00 -10.69
CA ALA A 146 -14.21 -4.86 -10.50
C ALA A 146 -14.72 -5.44 -11.83
N ASP A 147 -14.80 -4.61 -12.87
CA ASP A 147 -15.19 -5.02 -14.22
C ASP A 147 -14.20 -6.02 -14.79
N PHE A 148 -12.91 -5.86 -14.54
CA PHE A 148 -11.89 -6.76 -15.07
C PHE A 148 -12.12 -8.22 -14.63
N ASP A 149 -12.20 -8.48 -13.32
CA ASP A 149 -12.45 -9.83 -12.80
C ASP A 149 -13.90 -10.29 -12.95
N GLY A 150 -14.85 -9.34 -12.92
CA GLY A 150 -16.28 -9.63 -12.92
C GLY A 150 -16.88 -9.84 -14.31
N ARG A 151 -16.32 -9.18 -15.32
CA ARG A 151 -16.88 -9.12 -16.68
C ARG A 151 -15.86 -9.54 -17.74
N VAL A 152 -14.65 -8.97 -17.71
CA VAL A 152 -13.67 -9.13 -18.78
C VAL A 152 -13.09 -10.54 -18.79
N VAL A 153 -12.53 -10.99 -17.65
CA VAL A 153 -11.93 -12.32 -17.53
C VAL A 153 -12.93 -13.44 -17.92
N PRO A 154 -14.18 -13.46 -17.42
CA PRO A 154 -15.17 -14.46 -17.85
C PRO A 154 -15.53 -14.37 -19.33
N LEU A 155 -15.72 -13.16 -19.88
CA LEU A 155 -16.07 -12.98 -21.29
C LEU A 155 -14.95 -13.43 -22.23
N CYS A 156 -13.69 -13.16 -21.84
CA CYS A 156 -12.53 -13.62 -22.58
C CYS A 156 -12.43 -15.15 -22.55
N ALA A 157 -12.82 -15.81 -21.46
CA ALA A 157 -12.81 -17.27 -21.31
C ALA A 157 -13.99 -17.99 -21.98
N ASP A 158 -15.09 -17.29 -22.32
CA ASP A 158 -16.29 -17.93 -22.89
C ASP A 158 -16.13 -18.28 -24.37
N GLU A 159 -15.93 -19.57 -24.65
CA GLU A 159 -15.79 -20.11 -26.02
C GLU A 159 -17.00 -19.85 -26.92
N ASN A 160 -18.19 -19.61 -26.35
CA ASN A 160 -19.43 -19.38 -27.11
C ASN A 160 -19.57 -17.94 -27.62
N VAL A 161 -18.78 -17.00 -27.11
CA VAL A 161 -18.80 -15.61 -27.60
C VAL A 161 -17.95 -15.52 -28.86
N PRO A 162 -18.45 -15.00 -30.01
CA PRO A 162 -17.61 -14.85 -31.20
C PRO A 162 -16.38 -13.97 -30.94
N ILE A 163 -15.23 -14.36 -31.49
CA ILE A 163 -13.95 -13.64 -31.35
C ILE A 163 -14.09 -12.11 -31.56
N PRO A 164 -14.81 -11.60 -32.59
CA PRO A 164 -14.95 -10.16 -32.78
C PRO A 164 -15.62 -9.41 -31.62
N LYS A 165 -16.54 -10.06 -30.89
CA LYS A 165 -17.19 -9.45 -29.71
C LYS A 165 -16.23 -9.40 -28.53
N ARG A 166 -15.37 -10.41 -28.35
CA ARG A 166 -14.33 -10.40 -27.31
C ARG A 166 -13.30 -9.29 -27.60
N VAL A 167 -12.89 -9.15 -28.87
CA VAL A 167 -11.98 -8.09 -29.34
C VAL A 167 -12.57 -6.69 -29.11
N ALA A 168 -13.85 -6.46 -29.38
CA ALA A 168 -14.45 -5.13 -29.17
C ALA A 168 -14.44 -4.69 -27.69
N VAL A 169 -14.66 -5.62 -26.76
CA VAL A 169 -14.58 -5.34 -25.32
C VAL A 169 -13.12 -5.06 -24.90
N ILE A 170 -12.16 -5.75 -25.51
CA ILE A 170 -10.74 -5.50 -25.30
C ILE A 170 -10.34 -4.09 -25.75
N GLU A 171 -10.79 -3.63 -26.92
CA GLU A 171 -10.50 -2.29 -27.42
C GLU A 171 -11.14 -1.17 -26.57
N GLU A 172 -12.28 -1.45 -25.93
CA GLU A 172 -12.90 -0.51 -24.98
C GLU A 172 -12.06 -0.38 -23.71
N LEU A 173 -11.61 -1.51 -23.16
CA LEU A 173 -10.74 -1.52 -21.97
C LEU A 173 -9.37 -0.92 -22.23
N GLU A 174 -8.83 -1.07 -23.44
CA GLU A 174 -7.58 -0.43 -23.85
C GLU A 174 -7.69 1.10 -23.72
N ARG A 175 -8.77 1.68 -24.25
CA ARG A 175 -8.98 3.14 -24.18
C ARG A 175 -9.10 3.61 -22.73
N GLU A 176 -9.82 2.86 -21.90
CA GLU A 176 -9.95 3.18 -20.47
C GLU A 176 -8.61 3.06 -19.73
N ALA A 177 -7.82 2.01 -20.03
CA ALA A 177 -6.51 1.79 -19.42
C ALA A 177 -5.53 2.93 -19.73
N LEU A 178 -5.49 3.42 -20.97
CA LEU A 178 -4.61 4.55 -21.36
C LEU A 178 -5.00 5.85 -20.65
N ILE A 179 -6.30 6.11 -20.48
CA ILE A 179 -6.79 7.29 -19.75
C ILE A 179 -6.41 7.19 -18.27
N LEU A 180 -6.56 6.00 -17.68
CA LEU A 180 -6.16 5.74 -16.29
C LEU A 180 -4.66 5.87 -16.07
N GLU A 181 -3.83 5.38 -17.01
CA GLU A 181 -2.37 5.55 -16.97
C GLU A 181 -1.99 7.03 -16.90
N ALA A 182 -2.52 7.85 -17.82
CA ALA A 182 -2.24 9.28 -17.86
C ALA A 182 -2.69 9.99 -16.57
N ALA A 183 -3.85 9.63 -16.03
CA ALA A 183 -4.36 10.17 -14.78
C ALA A 183 -3.46 9.80 -13.57
N CYS A 184 -2.97 8.55 -13.53
CA CYS A 184 -2.07 8.08 -12.49
C CYS A 184 -0.69 8.74 -12.56
N ALA A 185 -0.13 8.92 -13.76
CA ALA A 185 1.13 9.63 -13.95
C ALA A 185 1.03 11.11 -13.51
N LEU A 186 -0.10 11.75 -13.82
CA LEU A 186 -0.37 13.11 -13.34
C LEU A 186 -0.41 13.16 -11.80
N LYS A 187 -0.98 12.14 -11.14
CA LYS A 187 -1.01 12.07 -9.68
C LYS A 187 0.37 11.88 -9.07
N ASP A 188 1.19 10.99 -9.62
CA ASP A 188 2.58 10.82 -9.17
C ASP A 188 3.36 12.15 -9.24
N TYR A 189 3.22 12.87 -10.35
CA TYR A 189 3.82 14.20 -10.51
C TYR A 189 3.31 15.20 -9.46
N GLN A 190 2.00 15.29 -9.27
CA GLN A 190 1.39 16.23 -8.31
C GLN A 190 1.87 16.01 -6.87
N PHE A 191 1.96 14.75 -6.42
CA PHE A 191 2.50 14.44 -5.09
C PHE A 191 4.02 14.69 -4.99
N GLY A 192 4.77 14.45 -6.06
CA GLY A 192 6.20 14.77 -6.13
C GLY A 192 6.47 16.27 -5.98
N GLU A 193 5.63 17.10 -6.62
CA GLU A 193 5.68 18.56 -6.53
C GLU A 193 5.36 19.08 -5.12
N ILE A 194 4.38 18.48 -4.44
CA ILE A 194 4.04 18.82 -3.05
C ILE A 194 5.26 18.60 -2.15
N ASN A 195 5.88 17.42 -2.26
CA ASN A 195 7.07 17.09 -1.46
C ASN A 195 8.23 18.06 -1.73
N THR A 196 8.53 18.28 -3.01
CA THR A 196 9.65 19.13 -3.44
C THR A 196 9.46 20.58 -2.98
N THR A 197 8.23 21.09 -3.11
CA THR A 197 7.88 22.44 -2.62
C THR A 197 8.08 22.53 -1.12
N PHE A 198 7.52 21.59 -0.35
CA PHE A 198 7.62 21.60 1.11
C PHE A 198 9.07 21.58 1.61
N GLN A 199 9.89 20.68 1.06
CA GLN A 199 11.31 20.56 1.40
C GLN A 199 12.09 21.85 1.06
N THR A 200 11.89 22.38 -0.15
CA THR A 200 12.53 23.63 -0.60
C THR A 200 12.15 24.80 0.30
N MET A 201 10.90 24.85 0.77
CA MET A 201 10.44 25.90 1.67
C MET A 201 11.11 25.87 3.04
N LEU A 202 11.30 24.67 3.60
CA LEU A 202 11.90 24.52 4.93
C LEU A 202 13.42 24.63 4.94
N LEU A 203 14.08 24.20 3.87
CA LEU A 203 15.55 24.11 3.79
C LEU A 203 16.21 25.16 2.88
N GLY A 204 15.43 25.93 2.12
CA GLY A 204 15.89 26.93 1.15
C GLY A 204 16.29 26.35 -0.22
N PRO A 205 16.49 27.20 -1.26
CA PRO A 205 16.71 26.77 -2.65
C PRO A 205 18.07 26.11 -2.96
N SER A 206 18.92 25.86 -1.96
CA SER A 206 20.27 25.33 -2.16
C SER A 206 20.78 24.64 -0.89
N SER A 207 20.15 23.54 -0.53
CA SER A 207 20.97 22.38 -0.17
C SER A 207 20.94 21.48 -1.39
N THR A 208 22.07 21.38 -2.10
CA THR A 208 22.37 20.14 -2.83
C THR A 208 21.94 19.00 -1.92
N LEU A 209 21.18 18.04 -2.46
CA LEU A 209 20.87 16.79 -1.82
C LEU A 209 22.17 16.14 -1.34
N THR A 210 22.69 16.58 -0.20
CA THR A 210 23.46 15.73 0.65
C THR A 210 22.40 14.77 1.12
N LYS A 211 22.33 13.65 0.41
CA LYS A 211 21.94 12.37 0.98
C LYS A 211 22.90 12.06 2.15
N THR A 212 23.09 12.95 3.11
CA THR A 212 23.31 12.60 4.51
C THR A 212 21.98 12.11 5.06
N SER A 213 21.37 11.15 4.36
CA SER A 213 20.64 10.10 5.01
C SER A 213 21.73 9.35 5.76
N THR A 214 22.05 9.76 6.98
CA THR A 214 22.27 8.75 8.01
C THR A 214 21.01 7.90 7.92
N ARG A 215 21.06 6.83 7.13
CA ARG A 215 19.98 5.89 6.92
C ARG A 215 19.68 5.38 8.32
N SER A 216 18.73 5.99 9.00
CA SER A 216 18.33 5.52 10.31
C SER A 216 17.82 4.11 10.08
N PHE A 217 18.32 3.17 10.86
CA PHE A 217 17.85 1.79 10.82
C PHE A 217 16.45 1.76 11.42
N THR A 218 15.45 2.04 10.58
CA THR A 218 14.04 2.02 10.95
C THR A 218 13.48 0.61 10.81
N PRO A 219 12.37 0.29 11.50
CA PRO A 219 11.62 -0.95 11.29
C PRO A 219 11.40 -1.27 9.80
N ASP A 220 11.02 -0.27 8.99
CA ASP A 220 10.80 -0.43 7.55
C ASP A 220 12.07 -0.85 6.81
N THR A 221 13.18 -0.15 7.04
CA THR A 221 14.44 -0.48 6.35
C THR A 221 14.98 -1.84 6.74
N ALA A 222 14.78 -2.25 7.99
CA ALA A 222 15.17 -3.55 8.50
C ALA A 222 14.36 -4.67 7.82
N VAL A 223 13.03 -4.52 7.75
CA VAL A 223 12.15 -5.45 7.05
C VAL A 223 12.51 -5.54 5.56
N GLN A 224 12.71 -4.41 4.89
CA GLN A 224 13.07 -4.40 3.46
C GLN A 224 14.40 -5.09 3.16
N ASN A 225 15.38 -4.96 4.05
CA ASN A 225 16.68 -5.64 3.90
C ASN A 225 16.58 -7.16 4.16
N LEU A 226 15.60 -7.60 4.94
CA LEU A 226 15.39 -9.00 5.29
C LEU A 226 14.60 -9.77 4.22
N LEU A 227 13.62 -9.13 3.58
CA LEU A 227 12.71 -9.78 2.65
C LEU A 227 13.41 -10.37 1.42
N PRO A 228 12.92 -11.50 0.88
CA PRO A 228 13.51 -12.13 -0.30
C PRO A 228 13.35 -11.29 -1.56
N ASP A 229 14.27 -11.46 -2.52
CA ASP A 229 14.18 -10.83 -3.84
C ASP A 229 13.27 -11.64 -4.77
N VAL A 230 12.01 -11.22 -4.85
CA VAL A 230 10.98 -11.88 -5.66
C VAL A 230 10.38 -10.86 -6.62
N ASP A 231 10.45 -11.17 -7.91
CA ASP A 231 9.66 -10.50 -8.94
C ASP A 231 8.28 -11.16 -8.96
N PHE A 232 7.26 -10.42 -8.52
CA PHE A 232 5.90 -10.94 -8.41
C PHE A 232 5.17 -11.04 -9.73
N ARG A 233 5.74 -10.50 -10.83
CA ARG A 233 5.14 -10.52 -12.19
C ARG A 233 3.74 -9.91 -12.31
N THR A 234 3.19 -9.35 -11.23
CA THR A 234 1.95 -8.57 -11.23
C THR A 234 2.14 -7.42 -10.26
N TRP A 235 1.64 -6.23 -10.60
CA TRP A 235 1.80 -5.10 -9.70
C TRP A 235 0.82 -5.14 -8.56
N VAL A 236 -0.32 -5.85 -8.66
CA VAL A 236 -1.24 -6.07 -7.53
C VAL A 236 -0.53 -6.69 -6.32
N LEU A 237 0.37 -7.65 -6.55
CA LEU A 237 1.14 -8.28 -5.48
C LEU A 237 2.32 -7.42 -5.01
N THR A 238 2.99 -6.75 -5.95
CA THR A 238 4.01 -5.75 -5.63
C THR A 238 3.43 -4.63 -4.77
N TYR A 239 2.22 -4.21 -5.08
CA TYR A 239 1.43 -3.21 -4.37
C TYR A 239 1.08 -3.70 -2.97
N ALA A 240 0.46 -4.87 -2.85
CA ALA A 240 0.09 -5.45 -1.56
C ALA A 240 1.28 -5.56 -0.61
N THR A 241 2.47 -5.90 -1.11
CA THR A 241 3.70 -6.03 -0.31
C THR A 241 4.46 -4.71 -0.09
N SER A 242 4.10 -3.64 -0.80
CA SER A 242 4.80 -2.34 -0.72
C SER A 242 4.03 -1.29 0.08
N LEU A 243 2.75 -1.52 0.37
CA LEU A 243 1.94 -0.62 1.17
C LEU A 243 2.47 -0.50 2.60
N PRO A 244 2.35 0.67 3.24
CA PRO A 244 2.47 0.75 4.69
C PRO A 244 1.22 0.17 5.34
N GLY A 245 1.40 -0.45 6.51
CA GLY A 245 0.31 -0.91 7.35
C GLY A 245 -0.01 -2.40 7.24
N PRO A 246 -1.04 -2.85 7.98
CA PRO A 246 -1.18 -4.24 8.37
C PRO A 246 -1.34 -5.23 7.22
N LEU A 247 -1.97 -4.83 6.11
CA LEU A 247 -2.15 -5.69 4.94
C LEU A 247 -0.80 -6.18 4.41
N SER A 248 0.15 -5.25 4.29
CA SER A 248 1.49 -5.51 3.75
C SER A 248 2.28 -6.47 4.62
N ASP A 249 2.21 -6.27 5.94
CA ASP A 249 2.88 -7.14 6.90
C ASP A 249 2.29 -8.56 6.85
N SER A 250 0.97 -8.68 6.77
CA SER A 250 0.32 -9.98 6.68
C SER A 250 0.60 -10.72 5.41
N VAL A 251 0.55 -10.08 4.23
CA VAL A 251 0.88 -10.79 2.98
C VAL A 251 2.34 -11.25 2.98
N LYS A 252 3.28 -10.44 3.48
CA LYS A 252 4.68 -10.84 3.63
C LYS A 252 4.84 -12.02 4.58
N ILE A 253 4.20 -11.96 5.76
CA ILE A 253 4.20 -13.05 6.75
C ILE A 253 3.61 -14.31 6.11
N GLY A 254 2.45 -14.21 5.46
CA GLY A 254 1.78 -15.32 4.80
C GLY A 254 2.64 -15.99 3.73
N GLY A 255 3.31 -15.20 2.87
CA GLY A 255 4.28 -15.72 1.91
C GLY A 255 5.43 -16.45 2.58
N LEU A 256 6.05 -15.87 3.61
CA LEU A 256 7.17 -16.49 4.33
C LEU A 256 6.74 -17.78 5.05
N LEU A 257 5.55 -17.79 5.64
CA LEU A 257 5.01 -18.97 6.32
C LEU A 257 4.67 -20.10 5.33
N ALA A 258 4.27 -19.77 4.09
CA ALA A 258 4.05 -20.76 3.04
C ALA A 258 5.35 -21.47 2.62
N VAL A 259 6.50 -20.77 2.67
CA VAL A 259 7.83 -21.39 2.48
C VAL A 259 8.23 -22.25 3.68
N GLY A 260 7.91 -21.80 4.90
CA GLY A 260 7.94 -22.64 6.10
C GLY A 260 9.32 -22.96 6.70
N THR A 261 10.41 -22.45 6.13
CA THR A 261 11.76 -22.60 6.73
C THR A 261 11.87 -21.83 8.05
N LEU A 262 12.81 -22.23 8.92
CA LEU A 262 13.05 -21.52 10.18
C LEU A 262 13.47 -20.06 9.94
N GLU A 263 14.25 -19.81 8.89
CA GLU A 263 14.66 -18.47 8.47
C GLU A 263 13.43 -17.61 8.09
N CYS A 264 12.54 -18.13 7.26
CA CYS A 264 11.30 -17.43 6.89
C CYS A 264 10.38 -17.18 8.10
N LYS A 265 10.24 -18.16 9.00
CA LYS A 265 9.46 -18.01 10.24
C LYS A 265 10.07 -16.93 11.15
N THR A 266 11.39 -16.89 11.27
CA THR A 266 12.08 -15.87 12.06
C THR A 266 11.88 -14.48 11.44
N ALA A 267 11.98 -14.38 10.11
CA ALA A 267 11.69 -13.14 9.40
C ALA A 267 10.25 -12.67 9.60
N SER A 268 9.27 -13.58 9.64
CA SER A 268 7.88 -13.25 9.95
C SER A 268 7.72 -12.64 11.36
N LEU A 269 8.45 -13.14 12.37
CA LEU A 269 8.43 -12.54 13.71
C LEU A 269 9.09 -11.15 13.73
N VAL A 270 10.16 -10.94 12.97
CA VAL A 270 10.79 -9.62 12.81
C VAL A 270 9.82 -8.63 12.18
N ILE A 271 9.13 -9.02 11.11
CA ILE A 271 8.11 -8.18 10.45
C ILE A 271 7.00 -7.82 11.44
N SER A 272 6.53 -8.80 12.20
CA SER A 272 5.48 -8.57 13.19
C SER A 272 5.91 -7.61 14.30
N ALA A 273 7.14 -7.75 14.83
CA ALA A 273 7.69 -6.82 15.82
C ALA A 273 7.86 -5.40 15.25
N ALA A 274 8.30 -5.29 13.99
CA ALA A 274 8.44 -4.02 13.28
C ALA A 274 7.09 -3.29 13.14
N ALA A 275 6.05 -4.02 12.72
CA ALA A 275 4.69 -3.49 12.55
C ALA A 275 4.14 -2.86 13.85
N GLN A 276 4.35 -3.53 14.98
CA GLN A 276 3.86 -3.04 16.29
C GLN A 276 4.56 -1.75 16.75
N SER A 277 5.85 -1.60 16.42
CA SER A 277 6.58 -0.37 16.74
C SER A 277 6.06 0.86 15.99
N GLN A 278 5.43 0.67 14.83
CA GLN A 278 4.90 1.76 14.03
C GLN A 278 3.55 2.26 14.55
N CYS A 279 2.76 1.39 15.17
CA CYS A 279 1.46 1.74 15.77
C CYS A 279 1.57 2.54 17.08
N GLN A 280 2.75 2.62 17.70
CA GLN A 280 2.94 3.21 19.04
C GLN A 280 3.43 4.66 19.06
N LYS A 281 3.32 5.42 17.95
CA LYS A 281 3.72 6.82 17.96
C LYS A 281 2.86 7.64 18.93
N PRO A 282 3.46 8.37 19.89
CA PRO A 282 2.69 9.23 20.78
C PRO A 282 2.08 10.40 19.98
N VAL A 283 0.75 10.46 19.97
CA VAL A 283 -0.02 11.59 19.45
C VAL A 283 -0.01 12.70 20.50
N SER A 284 0.96 13.61 20.46
CA SER A 284 0.85 14.92 21.14
C SER A 284 2.02 15.83 20.80
N LEU A 285 1.75 16.94 20.11
CA LEU A 285 2.63 18.12 20.09
C LEU A 285 1.80 19.42 20.03
N GLN A 286 1.08 19.74 21.11
CA GLN A 286 0.78 21.15 21.38
C GLN A 286 1.96 21.76 22.15
N GLY A 287 2.60 22.79 21.58
CA GLY A 287 3.52 23.67 22.31
C GLY A 287 5.01 23.31 22.32
N ARG A 288 5.49 22.39 21.46
CA ARG A 288 6.95 22.17 21.28
C ARG A 288 7.47 22.93 20.06
N PRO A 289 8.78 23.31 20.02
CA PRO A 289 9.42 23.79 18.81
C PRO A 289 9.22 22.79 17.66
N ILE A 290 8.91 23.29 16.47
CA ILE A 290 8.76 22.45 15.28
C ILE A 290 10.07 21.71 14.99
N ASP A 291 10.02 20.38 15.00
CA ASP A 291 11.11 19.55 14.50
C ASP A 291 11.01 19.55 12.97
N ILE A 292 11.77 20.45 12.33
CA ILE A 292 11.78 20.61 10.87
C ILE A 292 12.12 19.28 10.16
N PRO A 293 13.18 18.55 10.54
CA PRO A 293 13.45 17.22 10.01
C PRO A 293 12.27 16.24 10.11
N GLU A 294 11.59 16.20 11.26
CA GLU A 294 10.44 15.31 11.46
C GLU A 294 9.26 15.70 10.55
N ARG A 295 8.95 17.00 10.44
CA ARG A 295 7.85 17.46 9.57
C ARG A 295 8.12 17.20 8.10
N ILE A 296 9.37 17.35 7.65
CA ILE A 296 9.79 16.93 6.30
C ILE A 296 9.56 15.44 6.11
N ALA A 297 9.95 14.62 7.08
CA ALA A 297 9.77 13.18 7.00
C ALA A 297 8.29 12.77 6.94
N ASP A 298 7.39 13.50 7.59
CA ASP A 298 5.95 13.21 7.55
C ASP A 298 5.33 13.51 6.17
N VAL A 299 5.63 14.67 5.57
CA VAL A 299 5.18 15.00 4.19
C VAL A 299 5.84 14.06 3.18
N GLU A 300 7.13 13.74 3.34
CA GLU A 300 7.83 12.80 2.46
C GLU A 300 7.23 11.39 2.55
N ARG A 301 6.90 10.91 3.76
CA ARG A 301 6.27 9.60 3.96
C ARG A 301 4.91 9.54 3.27
N TYR A 302 4.05 10.53 3.51
CA TYR A 302 2.74 10.63 2.88
C TYR A 302 2.83 10.66 1.36
N THR A 303 3.61 11.58 0.81
CA THR A 303 3.74 11.76 -0.64
C THR A 303 4.41 10.55 -1.30
N THR A 304 5.46 9.99 -0.71
CA THR A 304 6.11 8.77 -1.24
C THR A 304 5.14 7.58 -1.29
N VAL A 305 4.34 7.38 -0.24
CA VAL A 305 3.36 6.29 -0.18
C VAL A 305 2.28 6.48 -1.25
N HIS A 306 1.68 7.66 -1.35
CA HIS A 306 0.64 7.94 -2.35
C HIS A 306 1.18 7.90 -3.78
N ARG A 307 2.43 8.32 -4.00
CA ARG A 307 3.09 8.19 -5.30
C ARG A 307 3.26 6.76 -5.75
N LYS A 308 3.76 5.89 -4.85
CA LYS A 308 3.90 4.45 -5.14
C LYS A 308 2.57 3.83 -5.55
N TYR A 309 1.51 4.19 -4.86
CA TYR A 309 0.15 3.73 -5.14
C TYR A 309 -0.28 4.02 -6.59
N TRP A 310 -0.18 5.28 -7.01
CA TRP A 310 -0.59 5.68 -8.37
C TRP A 310 0.39 5.16 -9.43
N ARG A 311 1.67 5.05 -9.09
CA ARG A 311 2.67 4.48 -10.00
C ARG A 311 2.40 3.01 -10.31
N PHE A 312 2.21 2.16 -9.29
CA PHE A 312 1.98 0.72 -9.49
C PHE A 312 0.72 0.45 -10.33
N THR A 313 -0.29 1.29 -10.14
CA THR A 313 -1.49 1.28 -10.99
C THR A 313 -1.17 1.49 -12.47
N ALA A 314 -0.36 2.51 -12.79
CA ALA A 314 -0.03 2.85 -14.17
C ALA A 314 0.73 1.72 -14.86
N ASP A 315 1.63 1.07 -14.13
CA ASP A 315 2.41 -0.06 -14.63
C ASP A 315 1.52 -1.30 -14.91
N ASP A 316 0.53 -1.61 -14.05
CA ASP A 316 -0.48 -2.67 -14.28
C ASP A 316 -1.32 -2.39 -15.53
N ALA A 317 -1.83 -1.16 -15.68
CA ALA A 317 -2.61 -0.77 -16.86
C ALA A 317 -1.80 -0.97 -18.16
N LYS A 318 -0.48 -0.73 -18.10
CA LYS A 318 0.45 -0.88 -19.23
C LYS A 318 0.77 -2.35 -19.54
N GLU A 319 1.00 -3.17 -18.53
CA GLU A 319 1.25 -4.61 -18.70
C GLU A 319 0.04 -5.30 -19.34
N ILE A 320 -1.15 -4.98 -18.83
CA ILE A 320 -2.42 -5.46 -19.37
C ILE A 320 -2.59 -4.99 -20.82
N ALA A 321 -2.34 -3.71 -21.11
CA ALA A 321 -2.37 -3.21 -22.49
C ALA A 321 -1.37 -3.95 -23.40
N SER A 322 -0.18 -4.31 -22.92
CA SER A 322 0.81 -5.04 -23.71
C SER A 322 0.36 -6.46 -24.05
N TRP A 323 -0.15 -7.21 -23.06
CA TRP A 323 -0.69 -8.55 -23.31
C TRP A 323 -1.82 -8.53 -24.35
N LEU A 324 -2.69 -7.52 -24.27
CA LEU A 324 -3.76 -7.32 -25.25
C LEU A 324 -3.21 -6.98 -26.64
N ARG A 325 -2.20 -6.10 -26.74
CA ARG A 325 -1.54 -5.71 -28.02
C ARG A 325 -0.82 -6.87 -28.70
N GLU A 326 -0.26 -7.80 -27.93
CA GLU A 326 0.52 -8.93 -28.45
C GLU A 326 -0.35 -10.07 -29.01
N GLY A 327 -1.67 -9.85 -29.12
CA GLY A 327 -2.58 -10.74 -29.83
C GLY A 327 -3.22 -11.81 -28.95
N ALA A 328 -3.44 -11.51 -27.66
CA ALA A 328 -4.22 -12.26 -26.68
C ALA A 328 -4.62 -13.68 -27.13
N ASP A 329 -3.66 -14.60 -27.02
CA ASP A 329 -3.83 -15.97 -27.48
C ASP A 329 -4.64 -16.77 -26.45
N MET A 330 -5.82 -17.24 -26.87
CA MET A 330 -6.71 -18.08 -26.07
C MET A 330 -6.05 -19.41 -25.64
N ALA A 331 -4.96 -19.83 -26.30
CA ALA A 331 -4.15 -20.99 -25.91
C ALA A 331 -3.03 -20.66 -24.91
N ARG A 332 -2.76 -19.37 -24.64
CA ARG A 332 -1.72 -18.89 -23.72
C ARG A 332 -2.23 -17.70 -22.91
N TRP A 333 -3.14 -18.00 -21.99
CA TRP A 333 -3.62 -17.00 -21.05
C TRP A 333 -2.45 -16.42 -20.22
N PRO A 334 -2.50 -15.13 -19.85
CA PRO A 334 -1.64 -14.56 -18.84
C PRO A 334 -1.68 -15.40 -17.58
N GLU A 335 -0.54 -15.42 -16.89
CA GLU A 335 -0.42 -16.11 -15.60
C GLU A 335 -1.53 -15.68 -14.63
N TYR A 336 -1.89 -14.39 -14.61
CA TYR A 336 -3.01 -13.88 -13.83
C TYR A 336 -4.36 -14.52 -14.20
N MET A 337 -4.71 -14.57 -15.48
CA MET A 337 -6.00 -15.13 -15.91
C MET A 337 -6.12 -16.61 -15.57
N CYS A 338 -5.04 -17.38 -15.71
CA CYS A 338 -4.99 -18.75 -15.25
C CYS A 338 -5.33 -18.86 -13.75
N LYS A 339 -4.73 -17.99 -12.91
CA LYS A 339 -5.00 -17.95 -11.47
C LYS A 339 -6.43 -17.51 -11.16
N ALA A 340 -6.95 -16.51 -11.87
CA ALA A 340 -8.30 -16.00 -11.66
C ALA A 340 -9.38 -17.03 -12.06
N ILE A 341 -9.20 -17.73 -13.20
CA ILE A 341 -10.16 -18.69 -13.74
C ILE A 341 -10.04 -20.05 -13.06
N ASN A 342 -8.83 -20.60 -12.96
CA ASN A 342 -8.63 -21.98 -12.50
C ASN A 342 -8.51 -22.08 -10.98
N GLU A 343 -7.95 -21.06 -10.32
CA GLU A 343 -7.72 -21.07 -8.86
C GLU A 343 -8.71 -20.14 -8.12
N GLY A 344 -9.55 -19.39 -8.84
CA GLY A 344 -10.49 -18.42 -8.26
C GLY A 344 -9.85 -17.19 -7.62
N LYS A 345 -8.55 -16.95 -7.88
CA LYS A 345 -7.77 -15.88 -7.25
C LYS A 345 -7.97 -14.54 -7.95
N LYS A 346 -9.05 -13.84 -7.59
CA LYS A 346 -9.49 -12.56 -8.15
C LYS A 346 -8.79 -11.35 -7.50
N LEU A 347 -7.52 -11.13 -7.84
CA LEU A 347 -6.70 -10.09 -7.21
C LEU A 347 -7.19 -8.67 -7.53
N TYR A 348 -7.72 -8.40 -8.73
CA TYR A 348 -8.27 -7.09 -9.07
C TYR A 348 -9.58 -6.82 -8.33
N PHE A 349 -10.40 -7.84 -8.06
CA PHE A 349 -11.59 -7.69 -7.23
C PHE A 349 -11.23 -7.29 -5.79
N ILE A 350 -10.14 -7.83 -5.24
CA ILE A 350 -9.61 -7.43 -3.92
C ILE A 350 -9.09 -6.00 -3.96
N MET A 351 -8.39 -5.62 -5.03
CA MET A 351 -7.96 -4.24 -5.25
C MET A 351 -9.16 -3.28 -5.32
N ALA A 352 -10.24 -3.66 -6.01
CA ALA A 352 -11.49 -2.88 -6.05
C ALA A 352 -12.10 -2.71 -4.65
N ALA A 353 -12.15 -3.77 -3.85
CA ALA A 353 -12.63 -3.70 -2.47
C ALA A 353 -11.78 -2.73 -1.62
N TRP A 354 -10.46 -2.72 -1.85
CA TRP A 354 -9.56 -1.77 -1.22
C TRP A 354 -9.87 -0.32 -1.63
N PHE A 355 -10.05 -0.05 -2.94
CA PHE A 355 -10.41 1.30 -3.42
C PHE A 355 -11.71 1.77 -2.80
N SER A 356 -12.71 0.89 -2.68
CA SER A 356 -13.98 1.20 -2.01
C SER A 356 -13.75 1.66 -0.58
N LEU A 357 -12.93 0.94 0.19
CA LEU A 357 -12.63 1.31 1.58
C LEU A 357 -11.89 2.65 1.71
N TYR A 358 -11.01 2.97 0.76
CA TYR A 358 -10.35 4.27 0.71
C TYR A 358 -11.34 5.41 0.40
N ILE A 359 -12.26 5.20 -0.54
CA ILE A 359 -13.31 6.17 -0.90
C ILE A 359 -14.28 6.38 0.26
N ASP A 360 -14.81 5.30 0.83
CA ASP A 360 -15.80 5.33 1.91
C ASP A 360 -15.25 6.04 3.15
N ARG A 361 -13.99 5.76 3.47
CA ARG A 361 -13.30 6.39 4.59
C ARG A 361 -13.17 7.90 4.36
N THR A 362 -12.67 8.29 3.19
CA THR A 362 -12.53 9.71 2.85
C THR A 362 -13.89 10.43 2.92
N ALA A 363 -14.96 9.78 2.44
CA ALA A 363 -16.31 10.34 2.50
C ALA A 363 -16.88 10.47 3.92
N THR A 364 -16.50 9.56 4.82
CA THR A 364 -16.95 9.54 6.22
C THR A 364 -16.20 10.57 7.07
N GLU A 365 -14.88 10.67 6.88
CA GLU A 365 -14.01 11.54 7.70
C GLU A 365 -13.96 12.99 7.15
N HIS A 366 -14.33 13.20 5.88
CA HIS A 366 -14.32 14.51 5.24
C HIS A 366 -15.61 14.88 4.48
N PRO A 367 -16.80 14.83 5.14
CA PRO A 367 -18.07 15.09 4.47
C PRO A 367 -18.18 16.53 3.92
N ASP A 368 -17.55 17.50 4.59
CA ASP A 368 -17.60 18.91 4.21
C ASP A 368 -16.65 19.25 3.05
N ILE A 369 -15.57 18.48 2.89
CA ILE A 369 -14.61 18.70 1.81
C ILE A 369 -15.19 18.20 0.47
N LEU A 370 -15.96 17.11 0.49
CA LEU A 370 -16.72 16.63 -0.67
C LEU A 370 -17.91 17.54 -1.03
N ARG A 371 -18.37 18.39 -0.11
CA ARG A 371 -19.38 19.43 -0.38
C ARG A 371 -18.81 20.65 -1.10
N LEU A 372 -17.53 21.00 -0.87
CA LEU A 372 -16.93 22.19 -1.48
C LEU A 372 -16.74 22.07 -3.01
N GLU A 373 -16.51 20.86 -3.54
CA GLU A 373 -16.46 20.66 -5.00
C GLU A 373 -17.84 20.72 -5.68
N ALA A 374 -18.93 20.51 -4.92
CA ALA A 374 -20.31 20.55 -5.44
C ALA A 374 -20.75 21.95 -5.87
N GLU A 375 -20.19 22.99 -5.27
CA GLU A 375 -20.64 24.37 -5.45
C GLU A 375 -19.77 25.18 -6.42
N ASP A 376 -18.48 24.82 -6.63
CA ASP A 376 -17.54 25.68 -7.37
C ASP A 376 -16.82 25.05 -8.59
N SER A 377 -16.97 23.75 -8.86
CA SER A 377 -16.12 23.07 -9.88
C SER A 377 -16.77 22.75 -11.23
N GLY A 378 -18.09 22.95 -11.38
CA GLY A 378 -18.81 22.52 -12.59
C GLY A 378 -18.82 21.00 -12.82
N PHE A 379 -18.20 20.21 -11.94
CA PHE A 379 -18.38 18.75 -11.87
C PHE A 379 -19.68 18.41 -11.12
N PRO A 380 -20.34 17.28 -11.43
CA PRO A 380 -21.56 16.90 -10.72
C PRO A 380 -21.23 16.67 -9.24
N SER A 381 -21.95 17.36 -8.36
CA SER A 381 -21.83 17.18 -6.92
C SER A 381 -21.97 15.71 -6.52
N PHE A 382 -21.25 15.31 -5.48
CA PHE A 382 -21.34 13.96 -4.89
C PHE A 382 -22.81 13.57 -4.56
N GLU A 383 -23.65 14.55 -4.19
CA GLU A 383 -25.09 14.37 -3.98
C GLU A 383 -25.86 14.01 -5.27
N LYS A 384 -25.51 14.57 -6.43
CA LYS A 384 -26.12 14.21 -7.73
C LYS A 384 -25.74 12.78 -8.15
N LEU A 385 -24.52 12.34 -7.81
CA LEU A 385 -24.06 10.96 -8.05
C LEU A 385 -24.76 9.96 -7.11
N ARG A 386 -25.04 10.36 -5.86
CA ARG A 386 -25.82 9.56 -4.90
C ARG A 386 -27.30 9.46 -5.28
N ALA A 387 -27.91 10.56 -5.73
CA ALA A 387 -29.31 10.60 -6.18
C ALA A 387 -29.58 9.80 -7.47
N ALA A 388 -28.54 9.52 -8.26
CA ALA A 388 -28.62 8.66 -9.45
C ALA A 388 -28.73 7.14 -9.12
N GLY A 389 -28.87 6.77 -7.84
CA GLY A 389 -29.14 5.38 -7.44
C GLY A 389 -27.92 4.44 -7.45
N LEU A 390 -26.70 4.97 -7.51
CA LEU A 390 -25.46 4.19 -7.64
C LEU A 390 -24.90 3.65 -6.31
N PHE A 391 -25.54 3.94 -5.17
CA PHE A 391 -25.14 3.47 -3.84
C PHE A 391 -26.29 2.84 -3.03
N SER A 392 -27.37 2.38 -3.68
CA SER A 392 -28.43 1.65 -2.99
C SER A 392 -28.04 0.19 -2.77
N HIS A 393 -27.39 -0.11 -1.65
CA HIS A 393 -27.59 -1.41 -1.01
C HIS A 393 -28.90 -1.39 -0.22
N ALA A 394 -29.67 -2.44 -0.45
CA ALA A 394 -31.03 -2.65 0.01
C ALA A 394 -31.22 -2.32 1.50
N LYS A 395 -32.32 -1.63 1.82
CA LYS A 395 -32.89 -1.70 3.17
C LYS A 395 -33.23 -3.17 3.44
N PRO A 396 -32.90 -3.73 4.62
CA PRO A 396 -33.55 -4.95 5.05
C PRO A 396 -35.04 -4.65 5.21
N SER A 397 -35.88 -5.35 4.45
CA SER A 397 -37.31 -5.39 4.69
C SER A 397 -37.53 -6.05 6.04
N SER A 398 -38.05 -5.28 6.98
CA SER A 398 -38.69 -5.79 8.19
C SER A 398 -39.97 -6.52 7.81
N GLU A 399 -40.03 -7.81 8.15
CA GLU A 399 -41.23 -8.44 8.72
C GLU A 399 -40.84 -9.05 10.07
#